data_AF-A0A0N0SW17-F1
#
_entry.id   AF-A0A0N0SW17-F1
#
_cell.length_a   1.000
_cell.length_b   1.000
_cell.length_c   1.000
_cell.angle_alpha   90.00
_cell.angle_beta   90.00
_cell.angle_gamma   90.00
#
_symmetry.space_group_name_H-M   'P 1'
#
loop_
_entity.id
_entity.type
_entity.pdbx_description
1 polymer ?
#
loop_
_entity_poly.entity_id
_entity_poly.type
_entity_poly.pdbx_seq_one_letter_code
_entity_poly.pdbx_strand_id
1 'polypeptide(L)' 'MRPGLLASRLMEMRHVEEACQEWGRFLDDYTGISSARGDEHLAILRASIRPYASLAVVRALDVRAREVARLKAA' A
#
# COMPACT_ATOMS: atom_id res chain seq x y z
N MET A 1 16.00 0.37 -1.52
CA MET A 1 15.14 -0.83 -1.67
C MET A 1 13.81 -0.38 -2.27
N ARG A 2 13.26 -1.03 -3.31
CA ARG A 2 11.97 -0.65 -3.93
C ARG A 2 10.82 -1.12 -3.02
N PRO A 3 10.04 -0.24 -2.36
CA PRO A 3 9.05 -0.65 -1.35
C PRO A 3 7.98 -1.60 -1.91
N GLY A 4 7.58 -1.44 -3.18
CA GLY A 4 6.56 -2.31 -3.79
C GLY A 4 7.00 -3.73 -4.15
N LEU A 5 8.30 -4.03 -4.18
CA LEU A 5 8.80 -5.34 -4.66
C LEU A 5 8.83 -6.39 -3.55
N LEU A 6 9.20 -5.99 -2.32
CA LEU A 6 9.11 -6.86 -1.15
C LEU A 6 7.66 -7.12 -0.76
N ALA A 7 6.82 -6.07 -0.70
CA ALA A 7 5.43 -6.20 -0.31
C ALA A 7 4.61 -7.07 -1.29
N SER A 8 4.87 -6.96 -2.60
CA SER A 8 4.23 -7.84 -3.61
C SER A 8 4.63 -9.30 -3.41
N ARG A 9 5.91 -9.58 -3.13
CA ARG A 9 6.38 -10.95 -2.81
C ARG A 9 5.76 -11.51 -1.54
N LEU A 10 5.68 -10.72 -0.48
CA LEU A 10 5.06 -11.13 0.78
C LEU A 10 3.57 -11.47 0.59
N MET A 11 2.85 -10.70 -0.23
CA MET A 11 1.47 -10.99 -0.61
C MET A 11 1.34 -12.29 -1.41
N GLU A 12 2.25 -12.59 -2.33
CA GLU A 12 2.30 -13.86 -3.07
C GLU A 12 2.58 -15.05 -2.15
N MET A 13 3.44 -14.86 -1.15
CA MET A 13 3.77 -15.85 -0.13
C MET A 13 2.74 -15.95 1.02
N ARG A 14 1.60 -15.23 0.93
CA ARG A 14 0.54 -15.16 1.96
C ARG A 14 0.97 -14.53 3.31
N HIS A 15 2.10 -13.84 3.36
CA HIS A 15 2.52 -13.02 4.50
C HIS A 15 1.81 -11.66 4.49
N VAL A 16 0.47 -11.70 4.53
CA VAL A 16 -0.37 -10.52 4.32
C VAL A 16 -0.14 -9.45 5.39
N GLU A 17 0.10 -9.85 6.63
CA GLU A 17 0.35 -8.91 7.74
C GLU A 17 1.67 -8.16 7.58
N GLU A 18 2.77 -8.86 7.27
CA GLU A 18 4.08 -8.25 7.01
C GLU A 18 4.03 -7.33 5.78
N ALA A 19 3.35 -7.76 4.71
CA ALA A 19 3.12 -6.92 3.54
C ALA A 19 2.33 -5.65 3.89
N CYS A 20 1.33 -5.76 4.77
CA CYS A 20 0.54 -4.61 5.22
C CYS A 20 1.37 -3.63 6.05
N GLN A 21 2.34 -4.11 6.83
CA GLN A 21 3.27 -3.25 7.57
C GLN A 21 4.20 -2.47 6.62
N GLU A 22 4.77 -3.13 5.61
CA GLU A 22 5.62 -2.49 4.61
C GLU A 22 4.85 -1.45 3.79
N TRP A 23 3.62 -1.77 3.38
CA TRP A 23 2.76 -0.81 2.71
C TRP A 23 2.35 0.36 3.61
N GLY A 24 2.15 0.12 4.91
CA GLY A 24 1.90 1.17 5.88
C GLY A 24 3.05 2.18 5.97
N ARG A 25 4.29 1.69 6.06
CA ARG A 25 5.50 2.53 6.06
C ARG A 25 5.61 3.37 4.79
N PHE A 26 5.36 2.76 3.63
CA PHE A 26 5.32 3.48 2.37
C PHE A 26 4.29 4.61 2.38
N LEU A 27 3.07 4.38 2.89
CA LEU A 27 2.05 5.43 2.95
C LEU A 27 2.47 6.58 3.86
N ASP A 28 3.09 6.29 5.00
CA ASP A 28 3.59 7.30 5.93
C ASP A 28 4.64 8.19 5.26
N ASP A 29 5.64 7.59 4.60
CA ASP A 29 6.65 8.34 3.83
C ASP A 29 6.02 9.10 2.65
N TYR A 30 5.04 8.50 1.98
CA TYR A 30 4.42 9.07 0.78
C TYR A 30 3.55 10.29 1.11
N THR A 31 2.93 10.37 2.28
CA THR A 31 2.15 11.57 2.65
C THR A 31 2.99 12.85 2.59
N GLY A 32 4.25 12.80 3.03
CA GLY A 32 5.17 13.95 3.03
C GLY A 32 5.82 14.27 1.68
N ILE A 33 5.77 13.38 0.68
CA ILE A 33 6.47 13.54 -0.60
C ILE A 33 5.50 13.30 -1.76
N SER A 34 5.29 14.28 -2.63
CA SER A 34 4.55 14.07 -3.89
C SER A 34 5.52 13.71 -5.01
N SER A 35 5.35 12.54 -5.63
CA SER A 35 6.20 12.11 -6.75
C SER A 35 5.48 11.10 -7.63
N ALA A 36 5.72 11.16 -8.95
CA ALA A 36 5.14 10.23 -9.91
C ALA A 36 5.44 8.75 -9.58
N ARG A 37 6.63 8.48 -9.04
CA ARG A 37 7.01 7.14 -8.57
C ARG A 37 6.18 6.70 -7.36
N GLY A 38 5.83 7.63 -6.47
CA GLY A 38 4.92 7.36 -5.35
C GLY A 38 3.50 7.05 -5.82
N ASP A 39 3.01 7.75 -6.85
CA ASP A 39 1.71 7.45 -7.47
C ASP A 39 1.67 6.04 -8.08
N GLU A 40 2.72 5.64 -8.79
CA GLU A 40 2.87 4.27 -9.30
C GLU A 40 2.84 3.24 -8.15
N HIS A 41 3.56 3.49 -7.06
CA HIS A 41 3.57 2.62 -5.90
C HIS A 41 2.20 2.53 -5.20
N LEU A 42 1.46 3.63 -5.13
CA LEU A 42 0.10 3.66 -4.60
C LEU A 42 -0.88 2.84 -5.47
N ALA A 43 -0.72 2.89 -6.80
CA ALA A 43 -1.51 2.05 -7.70
C ALA A 43 -1.22 0.55 -7.50
N ILE A 44 0.06 0.18 -7.36
CA ILE A 44 0.48 -1.20 -7.08
C ILE A 44 -0.08 -1.68 -5.74
N LEU A 45 0.01 -0.86 -4.68
CA LEU A 45 -0.54 -1.17 -3.36
C LEU A 45 -2.02 -1.55 -3.48
N ARG A 46 -2.83 -0.69 -4.10
CA ARG A 46 -4.29 -0.89 -4.21
C ARG A 46 -4.66 -2.15 -5.01
N ALA A 47 -3.89 -2.47 -6.04
CA ALA A 47 -4.08 -3.71 -6.80
C ALA A 47 -3.72 -4.95 -5.96
N SER A 48 -2.60 -4.90 -5.23
CA SER A 48 -2.06 -6.05 -4.48
C SER A 48 -2.93 -6.48 -3.29
N ILE A 49 -3.66 -5.54 -2.67
CA ILE A 49 -4.47 -5.83 -1.48
C ILE A 49 -5.89 -6.33 -1.82
N ARG A 50 -6.37 -6.11 -3.05
CA ARG A 50 -7.73 -6.44 -3.48
C ARG A 50 -8.11 -7.92 -3.26
N PRO A 51 -7.24 -8.92 -3.52
CA PRO A 51 -7.56 -10.33 -3.26
C PRO A 51 -7.81 -10.65 -1.77
N TYR A 52 -7.34 -9.80 -0.87
CA TYR A 52 -7.34 -10.03 0.58
C TYR A 52 -8.32 -9.11 1.34
N ALA A 53 -9.25 -8.45 0.63
CA ALA A 53 -10.16 -7.45 1.20
C ALA A 53 -11.07 -7.94 2.36
N SER A 54 -11.23 -9.26 2.50
CA SER A 54 -11.97 -9.87 3.62
C SER A 54 -11.18 -9.90 4.93
N LEU A 55 -9.87 -9.64 4.91
CA LEU A 55 -9.02 -9.61 6.10
C LEU A 55 -9.08 -8.23 6.78
N ALA A 56 -9.19 -8.22 8.10
CA ALA A 56 -9.31 -6.97 8.88
C ALA A 56 -8.09 -6.06 8.72
N VAL A 57 -6.88 -6.63 8.73
CA VAL A 57 -5.62 -5.89 8.52
C VAL A 57 -5.58 -5.20 7.16
N VAL A 58 -6.12 -5.85 6.13
CA VAL A 58 -6.18 -5.30 4.78
C VAL A 58 -7.21 -4.20 4.65
N ARG A 59 -8.38 -4.34 5.32
CA ARG A 59 -9.37 -3.27 5.36
C ARG A 59 -8.81 -1.99 5.98
N ALA A 60 -8.06 -2.10 7.08
CA ALA A 60 -7.42 -0.95 7.70
C ALA A 60 -6.43 -0.26 6.75
N LEU A 61 -5.65 -1.04 6.00
CA LEU A 61 -4.72 -0.52 5.00
C LEU A 61 -5.45 0.13 3.81
N ASP A 62 -6.53 -0.48 3.29
CA ASP A 62 -7.30 0.08 2.16
C ASP A 62 -7.93 1.43 2.52
N VAL A 63 -8.42 1.60 3.76
CA VAL A 63 -8.93 2.90 4.24
C VAL A 63 -7.84 3.97 4.18
N ARG A 64 -6.65 3.71 4.75
CA ARG A 64 -5.51 4.64 4.70
C ARG A 64 -5.08 4.94 3.26
N ALA A 65 -5.00 3.93 2.40
CA ALA A 65 -4.62 4.11 1.01
C ALA A 65 -5.59 5.02 0.24
N ARG A 66 -6.90 4.92 0.52
CA ARG A 66 -7.92 5.79 -0.07
C ARG A 66 -7.82 7.23 0.44
N GLU A 67 -7.52 7.42 1.72
CA GLU A 67 -7.30 8.76 2.29
C GLU A 67 -6.10 9.44 1.64
N VAL A 68 -4.97 8.74 1.53
CA VAL A 68 -3.77 9.25 0.83
C VAL A 68 -4.07 9.54 -0.63
N ALA A 69 -4.80 8.67 -1.34
CA ALA A 69 -5.19 8.92 -2.74
C ALA A 69 -6.03 10.20 -2.89
N ARG A 70 -6.94 10.48 -1.96
CA ARG A 70 -7.71 11.74 -1.95
C ARG A 70 -6.82 12.94 -1.70
N LEU A 71 -5.89 12.85 -0.74
CA LEU A 71 -4.96 13.95 -0.42
C LEU A 71 -4.04 14.29 -1.61
N LYS A 72 -3.65 13.31 -2.42
CA LYS A 72 -2.77 13.52 -3.58
C LYS A 72 -3.51 13.97 -4.85
N ALA A 73 -4.83 13.81 -4.89
CA ALA A 73 -5.66 14.23 -6.02
C ALA A 73 -6.26 15.65 -5.85
N ALA A 74 -6.07 16.26 -4.68
CA ALA A 74 -6.48 17.64 -4.37
C ALA A 74 -5.35 18.62 -4.67
#